data_AF-A0A529FBR0-F1
#
_entry.id   AF-A0A529FBR0-F1
#
_cell.length_a   1.000
_cell.length_b   1.000
_cell.length_c   1.000
_cell.angle_alpha   90.00
_cell.angle_beta   90.00
_cell.angle_gamma   90.00
#
_symmetry.space_group_name_H-M   'P 1'
#
loop_
_entity.id
_entity.type
_entity.pdbx_description
1 polymer ?
#
loop_
_entity_poly.entity_id
_entity_poly.type
_entity_poly.pdbx_seq_one_letter_code
_entity_poly.pdbx_strand_id
1 'polypeptide(L)'
;MPGEAVYLLFGVWALAILVVFIQAIRLSYRIEARSPDLTNRSGLPRNAMMFHTITNLSVARDEETQGLRRKMIRLLLIVVGGFLVLA
;
A
#
# COMPACT_ATOMS: atom_id res chain seq x y z
N MET A 1 -29.22 -3.74 -19.47
CA MET A 1 -29.08 -5.07 -20.14
C MET A 1 -28.77 -6.15 -19.09
N PRO A 2 -29.13 -7.43 -19.27
CA PRO A 2 -28.71 -8.47 -18.31
C PRO A 2 -27.18 -8.48 -18.16
N GLY A 3 -26.68 -8.38 -16.92
CA GLY A 3 -25.25 -8.31 -16.59
C GLY A 3 -24.70 -6.91 -16.26
N GLU A 4 -25.42 -5.84 -16.59
CA GLU A 4 -24.96 -4.45 -16.34
C GLU A 4 -24.65 -4.16 -14.86
N ALA A 5 -25.51 -4.60 -13.95
CA ALA A 5 -25.29 -4.44 -12.51
C ALA A 5 -24.05 -5.18 -12.00
N VAL A 6 -23.71 -6.33 -12.61
CA VAL A 6 -22.53 -7.13 -12.24
C VAL A 6 -21.25 -6.44 -12.71
N TYR A 7 -21.25 -5.89 -13.94
CA TYR A 7 -20.11 -5.11 -14.43
C TYR A 7 -19.90 -3.83 -13.61
N LEU A 8 -20.97 -3.14 -13.24
CA LEU A 8 -20.88 -1.97 -12.35
C LEU A 8 -20.30 -2.35 -10.99
N LEU A 9 -20.74 -3.48 -10.40
CA LEU A 9 -20.19 -3.99 -9.16
C LEU A 9 -18.67 -4.23 -9.26
N PHE A 10 -18.21 -4.89 -10.34
CA PHE A 10 -16.78 -5.13 -10.54
C PHE A 10 -15.99 -3.84 -10.77
N GLY A 11 -16.55 -2.86 -11.49
CA GLY A 11 -15.93 -1.55 -11.67
C GLY A 11 -15.75 -0.82 -10.34
N VAL A 12 -16.81 -0.77 -9.52
CA VAL A 12 -16.76 -0.16 -8.18
C VAL A 12 -15.77 -0.91 -7.27
N TRP A 13 -15.77 -2.24 -7.33
CA TRP A 13 -14.85 -3.07 -6.56
C TRP A 13 -13.39 -2.79 -6.94
N ALA A 14 -13.07 -2.74 -8.23
CA ALA A 14 -11.72 -2.43 -8.70
C ALA A 14 -11.25 -1.04 -8.22
N LEU A 15 -12.13 -0.03 -8.27
CA LEU A 15 -11.83 1.31 -7.74
C LEU A 15 -11.59 1.28 -6.23
N ALA A 16 -12.39 0.53 -5.47
CA ALA A 16 -12.20 0.39 -4.03
C ALA A 16 -10.84 -0.24 -3.69
N ILE A 17 -10.46 -1.33 -4.37
CA ILE A 17 -9.15 -1.97 -4.18
C ILE A 17 -8.00 -1.03 -4.58
N LEU A 18 -8.14 -0.29 -5.67
CA LEU A 18 -7.16 0.70 -6.11
C LEU A 18 -6.95 1.79 -5.05
N VAL A 19 -8.02 2.32 -4.46
CA VAL A 19 -7.94 3.32 -3.38
C VAL A 19 -7.21 2.76 -2.17
N VAL A 20 -7.52 1.54 -1.74
CA VAL A 20 -6.82 0.86 -0.64
C VAL A 20 -5.32 0.73 -0.94
N PHE A 21 -4.97 0.34 -2.17
CA PHE A 21 -3.58 0.20 -2.59
C PHE A 21 -2.83 1.53 -2.61
N ILE A 22 -3.44 2.61 -3.10
CA ILE A 22 -2.88 3.96 -3.05
C ILE A 22 -2.59 4.39 -1.62
N GLN A 23 -3.49 4.09 -0.68
CA GLN A 23 -3.28 4.41 0.74
C GLN A 23 -2.10 3.63 1.35
N ALA A 24 -1.90 2.38 0.95
CA ALA A 24 -0.71 1.61 1.34
C ALA A 24 0.58 2.23 0.80
N ILE A 25 0.60 2.66 -0.46
CA ILE A 25 1.74 3.36 -1.07
C ILE A 25 2.07 4.65 -0.31
N ARG A 26 1.06 5.45 0.05
CA ARG A 26 1.26 6.69 0.84
C ARG A 26 1.84 6.41 2.22
N LEU A 27 1.46 5.31 2.86
CA LEU A 27 2.09 4.88 4.11
C LEU A 27 3.54 4.45 3.90
N SER A 28 3.86 3.77 2.80
CA SER A 28 5.23 3.41 2.43
C SER A 28 6.14 4.65 2.34
N TYR A 29 5.70 5.70 1.63
CA TYR A 29 6.45 6.96 1.57
C TYR A 29 6.65 7.62 2.94
N ARG A 30 5.65 7.56 3.83
CA ARG A 30 5.80 8.09 5.21
C ARG A 30 6.80 7.28 6.03
N ILE A 31 6.82 5.97 5.87
CA ILE A 31 7.80 5.08 6.52
C ILE A 31 9.21 5.38 6.01
N GLU A 32 9.38 5.54 4.69
CA GLU A 32 10.67 5.88 4.07
C GLU A 32 11.20 7.24 4.56
N ALA A 33 10.34 8.26 4.65
CA ALA A 33 10.71 9.58 5.16
C ALA A 33 11.18 9.57 6.61
N ARG A 34 10.78 8.56 7.39
CA ARG A 34 11.21 8.35 8.78
C ARG A 34 12.40 7.41 8.92
N SER A 35 12.79 6.73 7.85
CA SER A 35 13.84 5.73 7.85
C SER A 35 15.11 6.31 7.23
N PRO A 36 16.20 6.55 8.00
CA PRO A 36 17.38 7.28 7.52
C PRO A 36 18.04 6.66 6.27
N ASP A 37 17.98 5.34 6.16
CA ASP A 37 18.57 4.55 5.08
C ASP A 37 17.67 4.47 3.84
N LEU A 38 16.38 4.79 3.96
CA LEU A 38 15.43 4.80 2.85
C LEU A 38 15.08 6.21 2.38
N THR A 39 15.29 7.22 3.22
CA THR A 39 14.98 8.62 2.95
C THR A 39 15.60 9.04 1.63
N ASN A 40 14.77 9.58 0.73
CA ASN A 40 15.22 10.04 -0.57
C ASN A 40 16.01 11.35 -0.43
N ARG A 41 17.33 11.29 -0.61
CA ARG A 41 18.23 12.45 -0.52
C ARG A 41 18.55 13.11 -1.86
N SER A 42 18.17 12.50 -2.99
CA SER A 42 18.49 13.03 -4.32
C SER A 42 17.59 14.21 -4.73
N GLY A 43 16.47 14.41 -4.04
CA GLY A 43 15.48 15.43 -4.37
C GLY A 43 14.64 15.13 -5.63
N LEU A 44 14.94 14.06 -6.34
CA LEU A 44 14.20 13.63 -7.54
C LEU A 44 13.01 12.73 -7.16
N PRO A 45 11.88 12.79 -7.88
CA PRO A 45 10.79 11.84 -7.68
C PRO A 45 11.28 10.38 -7.82
N ARG A 46 10.90 9.53 -6.86
CA ARG A 46 11.21 8.10 -6.86
C ARG A 46 9.96 7.31 -6.45
N ASN A 47 9.81 6.12 -7.01
CA ASN A 47 8.78 5.17 -6.58
C ASN A 47 8.97 4.76 -5.10
N ALA A 48 7.87 4.41 -4.45
CA ALA A 48 7.90 3.89 -3.09
C ALA A 48 8.70 2.58 -3.04
N MET A 49 9.60 2.48 -2.07
CA MET A 49 10.42 1.32 -1.76
C MET A 49 9.60 0.29 -0.96
N MET A 50 8.43 -0.07 -1.50
CA MET A 50 7.45 -0.92 -0.81
C MET A 50 8.06 -2.25 -0.37
N PHE A 51 8.92 -2.85 -1.19
CA PHE A 51 9.61 -4.09 -0.84
C PHE A 51 10.38 -3.98 0.48
N HIS A 52 11.14 -2.90 0.68
CA HIS A 52 11.86 -2.63 1.92
C HIS A 52 10.89 -2.46 3.10
N THR A 53 9.83 -1.68 2.91
CA THR A 53 8.84 -1.45 3.96
C THR A 53 8.06 -2.71 4.34
N ILE A 54 7.79 -3.62 3.39
CA ILE A 54 7.13 -4.90 3.62
C ILE A 54 8.08 -5.86 4.35
N THR A 55 9.31 -6.01 3.87
CA THR A 55 10.30 -6.94 4.42
C THR A 55 11.03 -6.41 5.66
N ASN A 56 10.73 -5.18 6.08
CA ASN A 56 11.38 -4.48 7.20
C ASN A 56 12.89 -4.27 7.01
N LEU A 57 13.35 -4.18 5.75
CA LEU A 57 14.75 -3.93 5.41
C LEU A 57 15.01 -2.43 5.44
N SER A 58 16.00 -1.98 6.21
CA SER A 58 16.40 -0.56 6.32
C SER A 58 15.31 0.39 6.84
N VAL A 59 14.27 -0.17 7.47
CA VAL A 59 13.16 0.58 8.08
C VAL A 59 13.51 0.94 9.52
N ALA A 60 13.19 2.17 9.94
CA ALA A 60 13.36 2.59 11.33
C ALA A 60 12.52 1.71 12.29
N ARG A 61 13.11 1.37 13.43
CA ARG A 61 12.53 0.42 14.40
C ARG A 61 11.77 1.09 15.55
N ASP A 62 11.59 2.41 15.49
CA ASP A 62 10.76 3.12 16.45
C ASP A 62 9.29 2.68 16.37
N GLU A 63 8.59 2.79 17.49
CA GLU A 63 7.22 2.29 17.64
C GLU A 63 6.25 2.93 16.64
N GLU A 64 6.43 4.23 16.38
CA GLU A 64 5.59 4.99 15.46
C GLU A 64 5.76 4.49 14.01
N THR A 65 7.00 4.36 13.52
CA THR A 65 7.29 3.81 12.18
C THR A 65 6.78 2.38 12.03
N GLN A 66 6.97 1.53 13.05
CA GLN A 66 6.46 0.16 13.03
C GLN A 66 4.93 0.11 13.11
N GLY A 67 4.29 1.07 13.79
CA GLY A 67 2.84 1.26 13.77
C GLY A 67 2.31 1.59 12.37
N LEU A 68 2.98 2.49 11.65
CA LEU A 68 2.67 2.80 10.26
C LEU A 68 2.86 1.58 9.35
N ARG A 69 3.95 0.82 9.54
CA ARG A 69 4.21 -0.42 8.79
C ARG A 69 3.12 -1.46 9.01
N ARG A 70 2.67 -1.68 10.25
CA ARG A 70 1.54 -2.59 10.54
C ARG A 70 0.25 -2.14 9.85
N LYS A 71 -0.05 -0.83 9.84
CA LYS A 71 -1.20 -0.28 9.10
C LYS A 71 -1.08 -0.53 7.61
N MET A 72 0.09 -0.27 7.03
CA MET A 72 0.36 -0.53 5.61
C MET A 72 0.19 -2.01 5.26
N ILE A 73 0.76 -2.93 6.05
CA ILE A 73 0.62 -4.38 5.84
C ILE A 73 -0.85 -4.80 5.87
N ARG A 74 -1.65 -4.29 6.82
CA ARG A 74 -3.10 -4.57 6.85
C ARG A 74 -3.80 -4.16 5.55
N LEU A 75 -3.48 -2.97 5.01
CA LEU A 75 -4.05 -2.52 3.73
C LEU A 75 -3.61 -3.43 2.57
N LEU A 76 -2.34 -3.84 2.54
CA LEU A 76 -1.86 -4.77 1.51
C LEU A 76 -2.53 -6.14 1.59
N LEU A 77 -2.79 -6.65 2.81
CA LEU A 77 -3.55 -7.88 3.01
C LEU A 77 -5.00 -7.74 2.52
N ILE A 78 -5.64 -6.58 2.71
CA ILE A 78 -6.96 -6.30 2.14
C ILE A 78 -6.93 -6.33 0.61
N VAL A 79 -5.89 -5.76 -0.01
CA VAL A 79 -5.73 -5.80 -1.48
C VAL A 79 -5.62 -7.25 -1.95
N VAL A 80 -4.75 -8.06 -1.34
CA VAL A 80 -4.60 -9.49 -1.69
C VAL A 80 -5.92 -10.23 -1.49
N GLY A 81 -6.57 -10.06 -0.33
CA GLY A 81 -7.87 -10.66 -0.07
C GLY A 81 -8.94 -10.23 -1.08
N GLY A 82 -8.91 -8.97 -1.51
CA GLY A 82 -9.85 -8.43 -2.48
C GLY A 82 -9.73 -9.03 -3.88
N PHE A 83 -8.52 -9.42 -4.29
CA PHE A 83 -8.31 -10.19 -5.52
C PHE A 83 -8.75 -11.65 -5.35
N LEU A 84 -8.44 -12.26 -4.20
CA LEU A 84 -8.79 -13.67 -3.93
C LEU A 84 -10.31 -13.91 -3.87
N VAL A 85 -11.10 -12.92 -3.44
CA VAL A 85 -12.57 -13.01 -3.46
C VAL A 85 -13.15 -13.15 -4.87
N LEU A 86 -12.41 -12.70 -5.89
CA LEU A 86 -12.82 -12.72 -7.29
C LEU A 86 -12.05 -13.72 -8.17
N ALA A 87 -11.16 -14.52 -7.56
CA ALA A 87 -10.35 -15.54 -8.23
C ALA A 87 -11.11 -16.87 -8.33
#